data_AF-A0A529U4H4-F1
#
_entry.id   AF-A0A529U4H4-F1
#
_cell.length_a   1.000
_cell.length_b   1.000
_cell.length_c   1.000
_cell.angle_alpha   90.00
_cell.angle_beta   90.00
_cell.angle_gamma   90.00
#
_symmetry.space_group_name_H-M   'P 1'
#
loop_
_entity.id
_entity.type
_entity.pdbx_description
1 polymer ?
#
loop_
_entity_poly.entity_id
_entity_poly.type
_entity_poly.pdbx_seq_one_letter_code
_entity_poly.pdbx_strand_id
1 'polypeptide(L)'
;AETIAGQAGHVNYDVIPSVVYTSPEIASVGKTEEELKKAGIDYKAGKFPFSANGRARAMLHTDGFVKILADKVSDRVLGVHIVGFGAGEMIHEAAVLMEFGGSSEDLARTCHAHPTMSEAVKEAALATFFKPIHI
;
A
#
# COMPACT_ATOMS: atom_id res chain seq x y z
N ALA A 1 -18.71 4.42 21.90
CA ALA A 1 -18.59 4.09 23.34
C ALA A 1 -17.80 5.17 24.08
N GLU A 2 -16.57 5.47 23.65
CA GLU A 2 -15.68 6.49 24.23
C GLU A 2 -16.35 7.85 24.44
N THR A 3 -17.01 8.40 23.41
CA THR A 3 -17.71 9.69 23.51
C THR A 3 -18.81 9.70 24.58
N ILE A 4 -19.59 8.62 24.70
CA ILE A 4 -20.63 8.48 25.73
C ILE A 4 -19.99 8.43 27.12
N ALA A 5 -18.80 7.85 27.22
CA ALA A 5 -18.00 7.80 28.44
C ALA A 5 -17.19 9.09 28.71
N GLY A 6 -17.36 10.15 27.91
CA GLY A 6 -16.64 11.43 28.07
C GLY A 6 -15.17 11.41 27.62
N GLN A 7 -14.74 10.38 26.88
CA GLN A 7 -13.39 10.27 26.32
C GLN A 7 -13.30 10.89 24.92
N ALA A 8 -12.08 11.13 24.45
CA ALA A 8 -11.78 11.73 23.14
C ALA A 8 -11.75 10.68 22.02
N GLY A 9 -12.88 10.01 21.77
CA GLY A 9 -12.97 9.03 20.70
C GLY A 9 -12.82 9.65 19.31
N HIS A 10 -12.06 9.00 18.44
CA HIS A 10 -11.75 9.45 17.10
C HIS A 10 -11.72 8.28 16.12
N VAL A 11 -12.05 8.56 14.85
CA VAL A 11 -11.92 7.62 13.74
C VAL A 11 -11.24 8.35 12.59
N ASN A 12 -10.14 7.79 12.11
CA ASN A 12 -9.47 8.27 10.92
C ASN A 12 -10.14 7.68 9.66
N TYR A 13 -11.07 8.43 9.08
CA TYR A 13 -11.80 7.99 7.88
C TYR A 13 -10.95 7.98 6.61
N ASP A 14 -9.77 8.62 6.61
CA ASP A 14 -8.86 8.58 5.46
C ASP A 14 -8.08 7.25 5.38
N VAL A 15 -8.09 6.43 6.44
CA VAL A 15 -7.33 5.17 6.54
C VAL A 15 -8.27 4.01 6.92
N ILE A 16 -9.35 3.83 6.15
CA ILE A 16 -10.22 2.66 6.23
C ILE A 16 -9.89 1.71 5.07
N PRO A 17 -9.30 0.53 5.32
CA PRO A 17 -9.07 -0.44 4.27
C PRO A 17 -10.38 -1.00 3.70
N SER A 18 -10.40 -1.25 2.39
CA SER A 18 -11.48 -1.96 1.70
C SER A 18 -10.89 -3.19 1.00
N VAL A 19 -11.61 -4.31 1.07
CA VAL A 19 -11.15 -5.59 0.50
C VAL A 19 -12.30 -6.24 -0.27
N VAL A 20 -11.99 -6.72 -1.48
CA VAL A 20 -12.85 -7.57 -2.31
C VAL A 20 -12.20 -8.95 -2.40
N TYR A 21 -12.87 -9.95 -1.83
CA TYR A 21 -12.37 -11.33 -1.73
C TYR A 21 -12.65 -12.15 -3.01
N THR A 22 -12.28 -11.59 -4.16
CA THR A 22 -12.20 -12.33 -5.43
C THR A 22 -10.88 -13.12 -5.50
N SER A 23 -10.67 -13.87 -6.58
CA SER A 23 -9.38 -14.48 -6.89
C SER A 23 -8.87 -13.96 -8.24
N PRO A 24 -7.81 -13.12 -8.27
CA PRO A 24 -7.07 -12.58 -7.13
C PRO A 24 -7.91 -11.60 -6.28
N GLU A 25 -7.51 -11.42 -5.02
CA GLU A 25 -8.11 -10.43 -4.13
C GLU A 25 -7.75 -9.01 -4.58
N ILE A 26 -8.57 -8.05 -4.18
CA ILE A 26 -8.30 -6.62 -4.37
C ILE A 26 -8.40 -5.96 -3.00
N ALA A 27 -7.39 -5.18 -2.62
CA ALA A 27 -7.40 -4.40 -1.40
C ALA A 27 -6.90 -2.97 -1.65
N SER A 28 -7.47 -2.00 -0.94
CA SER A 28 -7.09 -0.60 -1.05
C SER A 28 -7.21 0.12 0.29
N VAL A 29 -6.35 1.10 0.52
CA VAL A 29 -6.46 2.08 1.61
C VAL A 29 -5.98 3.44 1.12
N GLY A 30 -6.59 4.52 1.59
CA GLY A 30 -6.27 5.88 1.16
C GLY A 30 -6.95 6.30 -0.15
N LYS A 31 -6.34 7.27 -0.83
CA LYS A 31 -6.88 7.88 -2.06
C LYS A 31 -6.51 7.11 -3.32
N THR A 32 -7.41 7.10 -4.29
CA THR A 32 -7.17 6.66 -5.67
C THR A 32 -6.47 7.75 -6.50
N GLU A 33 -5.92 7.39 -7.66
CA GLU A 33 -5.32 8.37 -8.57
C GLU A 33 -6.36 9.38 -9.09
N GLU A 34 -7.59 8.92 -9.35
CA GLU A 34 -8.71 9.74 -9.79
C GLU A 34 -9.10 10.77 -8.72
N GLU A 35 -9.13 10.38 -7.45
CA GLU A 35 -9.38 11.29 -6.34
C GLU A 35 -8.27 12.33 -6.19
N LEU A 36 -7.00 11.93 -6.31
CA LEU A 36 -5.86 12.86 -6.27
C LEU A 36 -5.90 13.86 -7.42
N LYS A 37 -6.15 13.39 -8.65
CA LYS A 37 -6.34 14.24 -9.84
C LYS A 37 -7.50 15.22 -9.65
N LYS A 38 -8.64 14.74 -9.16
CA LYS A 38 -9.82 15.58 -8.90
C LYS A 38 -9.56 16.63 -7.82
N ALA A 39 -8.75 16.30 -6.82
CA ALA A 39 -8.34 17.21 -5.75
C ALA A 39 -7.21 18.17 -6.15
N GLY A 40 -6.61 18.01 -7.34
CA GLY A 40 -5.46 18.81 -7.77
C GLY A 40 -4.20 18.54 -6.96
N ILE A 41 -4.06 17.33 -6.40
CA ILE A 41 -2.89 16.92 -5.60
C ILE A 41 -1.90 16.22 -6.53
N ASP A 42 -0.69 16.79 -6.64
CA ASP A 42 0.41 16.18 -7.38
C ASP A 42 0.97 14.97 -6.63
N TYR A 43 1.07 13.84 -7.34
CA TYR A 43 1.56 12.58 -6.76
C TYR A 43 2.57 11.88 -7.66
N LYS A 44 3.36 10.98 -7.05
CA LYS A 44 4.18 9.96 -7.71
C LYS A 44 3.50 8.61 -7.53
N ALA A 45 3.68 7.71 -8.49
CA ALA A 45 3.15 6.36 -8.43
C ALA A 45 4.26 5.33 -8.68
N GLY A 46 4.45 4.41 -7.73
CA GLY A 46 5.29 3.22 -7.89
C GLY A 46 4.44 1.97 -8.00
N LYS A 47 4.90 1.01 -8.81
CA LYS A 47 4.19 -0.26 -9.04
C LYS A 47 5.18 -1.41 -9.10
N PHE A 48 4.82 -2.54 -8.49
CA PHE A 48 5.59 -3.77 -8.57
C PHE A 48 4.68 -4.98 -8.86
N PRO A 49 4.95 -5.77 -9.91
CA PRO A 49 4.11 -6.92 -10.27
C PRO A 49 4.46 -8.17 -9.47
N PHE A 50 3.46 -8.99 -9.13
CA PHE A 50 3.70 -10.27 -8.44
C PHE A 50 4.42 -11.30 -9.32
N SER A 51 4.44 -11.13 -10.64
CA SER A 51 5.26 -11.95 -11.55
C SER A 51 6.77 -11.82 -11.30
N ALA A 52 7.23 -10.72 -10.70
CA ALA A 52 8.61 -10.49 -10.30
C ALA A 52 8.90 -10.90 -8.83
N ASN A 53 7.89 -11.36 -8.08
CA ASN A 53 8.05 -11.79 -6.69
C ASN A 53 8.36 -13.30 -6.59
N GLY A 54 9.41 -13.67 -5.86
CA GLY A 54 9.83 -15.07 -5.73
C GLY A 54 8.81 -15.96 -5.00
N ARG A 55 8.16 -15.45 -3.95
CA ARG A 55 7.13 -16.17 -3.19
C ARG A 55 5.89 -16.42 -4.05
N ALA A 56 5.43 -15.41 -4.79
CA ALA A 56 4.31 -15.51 -5.73
C ALA A 56 4.56 -16.60 -6.79
N ARG A 57 5.77 -16.63 -7.35
CA ARG A 57 6.18 -17.67 -8.31
C ARG A 57 6.17 -19.06 -7.68
N ALA A 58 6.74 -19.21 -6.48
CA ALA A 58 6.78 -20.49 -5.78
C ALA A 58 5.38 -21.04 -5.44
N MET A 59 4.42 -20.14 -5.22
CA MET A 59 3.03 -20.48 -4.89
C MET A 59 2.10 -20.55 -6.11
N LEU A 60 2.60 -20.29 -7.33
CA LEU A 60 1.78 -20.18 -8.55
C LEU A 60 0.67 -19.11 -8.46
N HIS A 61 0.92 -18.03 -7.71
CA HIS A 61 0.01 -16.89 -7.52
C HIS A 61 0.64 -15.59 -8.01
N THR A 62 0.95 -15.51 -9.31
CA THR A 62 1.69 -14.39 -9.92
C THR A 62 0.83 -13.26 -10.45
N ASP A 63 -0.51 -13.39 -10.37
CA ASP A 63 -1.42 -12.39 -10.91
C ASP A 63 -1.42 -11.11 -10.06
N GLY A 64 -1.45 -9.97 -10.76
CA GLY A 64 -1.63 -8.66 -10.16
C GLY A 64 -0.33 -7.95 -9.74
N PHE A 65 -0.46 -7.01 -8.80
CA PHE A 65 0.58 -6.05 -8.44
C PHE A 65 0.27 -5.32 -7.12
N VAL A 66 1.28 -4.64 -6.58
CA VAL A 66 1.12 -3.55 -5.60
C VAL A 66 1.33 -2.21 -6.30
N LYS A 67 0.51 -1.21 -5.98
CA LYS A 67 0.65 0.18 -6.42
C LYS A 67 0.61 1.12 -5.21
N ILE A 68 1.59 2.02 -5.11
CA ILE A 68 1.69 3.03 -4.05
C ILE A 68 1.63 4.42 -4.70
N LEU A 69 0.85 5.30 -4.08
CA LEU A 69 0.73 6.70 -4.44
C LEU A 69 1.30 7.53 -3.29
N ALA A 70 2.24 8.42 -3.59
CA ALA A 70 2.83 9.31 -2.60
C ALA A 70 2.82 10.76 -3.08
N ASP A 71 2.73 11.69 -2.15
CA ASP A 71 2.84 13.12 -2.42
C ASP A 71 4.17 13.43 -3.13
N LYS A 72 4.12 14.29 -4.15
CA LYS A 72 5.29 14.54 -5.00
C LYS A 72 6.43 15.26 -4.29
N VAL A 73 6.13 16.04 -3.26
CA VAL A 73 7.11 16.89 -2.56
C VAL A 73 7.59 16.24 -1.27
N SER A 74 6.66 15.81 -0.42
CA SER A 74 6.93 15.27 0.92
C SER A 74 7.15 13.76 0.96
N ASP A 75 6.85 13.06 -0.14
CA ASP A 75 6.89 11.60 -0.22
C ASP A 75 5.92 10.86 0.71
N ARG A 76 5.03 11.57 1.41
CA ARG A 76 3.99 10.96 2.26
C ARG A 76 3.09 10.04 1.44
N VAL A 77 2.87 8.82 1.91
CA VAL A 77 1.95 7.89 1.24
C VAL A 77 0.51 8.39 1.35
N LEU A 78 -0.16 8.48 0.20
CA LEU A 78 -1.52 8.98 0.05
C LEU A 78 -2.53 7.86 -0.25
N GLY A 79 -2.06 6.73 -0.78
CA GLY A 79 -2.90 5.56 -1.00
C GLY A 79 -2.11 4.36 -1.50
N VAL A 80 -2.58 3.16 -1.15
CA VAL A 80 -1.99 1.88 -1.56
C VAL A 80 -3.09 0.97 -2.08
N HIS A 81 -2.81 0.28 -3.18
CA HIS A 81 -3.74 -0.58 -3.88
C HIS A 81 -3.04 -1.87 -4.26
N ILE A 82 -3.63 -3.00 -3.91
CA ILE A 82 -3.05 -4.33 -4.12
C ILE A 82 -4.08 -5.18 -4.87
N VAL A 83 -3.63 -5.83 -5.92
CA VAL A 83 -4.37 -6.91 -6.60
C VAL A 83 -3.48 -8.15 -6.53
N GLY A 84 -3.87 -9.20 -5.83
CA GLY A 84 -3.03 -10.39 -5.68
C GLY A 84 -3.47 -11.32 -4.55
N PHE A 85 -2.81 -12.46 -4.41
CA PHE A 85 -3.08 -13.40 -3.31
C PHE A 85 -2.70 -12.79 -1.96
N GLY A 86 -3.63 -12.78 -1.00
CA GLY A 86 -3.43 -12.20 0.33
C GLY A 86 -3.38 -10.67 0.35
N ALA A 87 -4.02 -10.01 -0.62
CA ALA A 87 -4.12 -8.54 -0.67
C ALA A 87 -4.80 -7.98 0.58
N GLY A 88 -5.84 -8.66 1.08
CA GLY A 88 -6.56 -8.26 2.29
C GLY A 88 -5.69 -8.27 3.55
N GLU A 89 -4.66 -9.12 3.60
CA GLU A 89 -3.71 -9.17 4.71
C GLU A 89 -2.61 -8.10 4.53
N MET A 90 -1.99 -8.05 3.36
CA MET A 90 -0.88 -7.12 3.08
C MET A 90 -1.29 -5.65 3.20
N ILE A 91 -2.55 -5.28 2.90
CA ILE A 91 -2.97 -3.86 2.95
C ILE A 91 -2.83 -3.23 4.35
N HIS A 92 -2.80 -4.04 5.41
CA HIS A 92 -2.68 -3.54 6.78
C HIS A 92 -1.33 -2.89 7.06
N GLU A 93 -0.24 -3.33 6.43
CA GLU A 93 1.07 -2.67 6.63
C GLU A 93 1.06 -1.23 6.09
N ALA A 94 0.34 -1.00 4.99
CA ALA A 94 0.12 0.33 4.42
C ALA A 94 -0.80 1.18 5.30
N ALA A 95 -1.86 0.58 5.85
CA ALA A 95 -2.76 1.27 6.78
C ALA A 95 -1.99 1.78 8.01
N VAL A 96 -1.16 0.93 8.62
CA VAL A 96 -0.30 1.30 9.76
C VAL A 96 0.66 2.43 9.36
N LEU A 97 1.37 2.29 8.23
CA LEU A 97 2.27 3.34 7.74
C LEU A 97 1.56 4.68 7.57
N MET A 98 0.38 4.70 6.95
CA MET A 98 -0.40 5.91 6.70
C MET A 98 -0.90 6.56 8.00
N GLU A 99 -1.26 5.76 9.00
CA GLU A 99 -1.67 6.24 10.33
C GLU A 99 -0.53 6.97 11.04
N PHE A 100 0.71 6.50 10.87
CA PHE A 100 1.93 7.18 11.34
C PHE A 100 2.38 8.35 10.43
N GLY A 101 1.69 8.60 9.31
CA GLY A 101 2.06 9.63 8.35
C GLY A 101 3.33 9.32 7.56
N GLY A 102 3.69 8.04 7.42
CA GLY A 102 4.94 7.60 6.81
C GLY A 102 5.06 7.94 5.32
N SER A 103 6.32 8.04 4.89
CA SER A 103 6.72 8.24 3.50
C SER A 103 6.87 6.91 2.74
N SER A 104 6.94 6.98 1.41
CA SER A 104 7.27 5.78 0.62
C SER A 104 8.72 5.33 0.87
N GLU A 105 9.63 6.24 1.21
CA GLU A 105 10.98 5.93 1.69
C GLU A 105 10.98 5.06 2.96
N ASP A 106 10.13 5.39 3.94
CA ASP A 106 10.05 4.63 5.20
C ASP A 106 9.67 3.17 4.96
N LEU A 107 8.67 2.94 4.10
CA LEU A 107 8.23 1.60 3.73
C LEU A 107 9.29 0.87 2.88
N ALA A 108 9.90 1.59 1.94
CA ALA A 108 10.98 1.09 1.10
C ALA A 108 12.21 0.64 1.89
N ARG A 109 12.53 1.32 3.01
CA ARG A 109 13.69 1.01 3.86
C ARG A 109 13.38 -0.02 4.94
N THR A 110 12.12 -0.26 5.25
CA THR A 110 11.72 -1.31 6.19
C THR A 110 12.15 -2.68 5.69
N CYS A 111 12.77 -3.47 6.58
CA CYS A 111 13.21 -4.83 6.24
C CYS A 111 11.98 -5.74 6.12
N HIS A 112 11.81 -6.35 4.94
CA HIS A 112 10.77 -7.34 4.68
C HIS A 112 11.42 -8.71 4.62
N ALA A 113 10.77 -9.72 5.20
CA ALA A 113 11.29 -11.08 5.20
C ALA A 113 11.33 -11.66 3.77
N HIS A 114 12.36 -12.45 3.49
CA HIS A 114 12.53 -13.12 2.20
C HIS A 114 12.43 -14.66 2.34
N PRO A 115 11.66 -15.38 1.50
CA PRO A 115 10.73 -14.87 0.49
C PRO A 115 9.32 -14.65 1.07
N THR A 116 8.72 -13.48 0.83
CA THR A 116 7.31 -13.17 1.17
C THR A 116 6.59 -12.39 0.07
N MET A 117 5.24 -12.41 0.07
CA MET A 117 4.44 -11.58 -0.83
C MET A 117 4.63 -10.09 -0.53
N SER A 118 4.79 -9.73 0.76
CA SER A 118 4.99 -8.34 1.22
C SER A 118 6.25 -7.68 0.67
N GLU A 119 7.24 -8.43 0.17
CA GLU A 119 8.37 -7.83 -0.56
C GLU A 119 7.91 -7.02 -1.79
N ALA A 120 6.76 -7.37 -2.40
CA ALA A 120 6.17 -6.57 -3.48
C ALA A 120 5.71 -5.19 -3.00
N VAL A 121 5.31 -5.04 -1.74
CA VAL A 121 4.94 -3.75 -1.15
C VAL A 121 6.19 -2.88 -0.97
N LYS A 122 7.26 -3.46 -0.40
CA LYS A 122 8.58 -2.82 -0.31
C LYS A 122 9.10 -2.35 -1.67
N GLU A 123 9.03 -3.19 -2.70
CA GLU A 123 9.52 -2.84 -4.04
C GLU A 123 8.65 -1.79 -4.73
N ALA A 124 7.32 -1.82 -4.53
CA ALA A 124 6.44 -0.74 -5.01
C ALA A 124 6.74 0.60 -4.30
N ALA A 125 7.12 0.55 -3.03
CA ALA A 125 7.57 1.72 -2.28
C ALA A 125 8.90 2.25 -2.82
N LEU A 126 9.88 1.37 -3.07
CA LEU A 126 11.14 1.72 -3.73
C LEU A 126 10.90 2.34 -5.11
N ALA A 127 9.94 1.83 -5.89
CA ALA A 127 9.56 2.40 -7.18
C ALA A 127 8.86 3.77 -7.07
N THR A 128 8.25 4.08 -5.93
CA THR A 128 7.63 5.40 -5.67
C THR A 128 8.68 6.42 -5.20
N PHE A 129 9.60 5.97 -4.35
CA PHE A 129 10.65 6.80 -3.76
C PHE A 129 11.79 7.08 -4.75
N PHE A 130 12.35 6.03 -5.35
CA PHE A 130 13.53 6.10 -6.20
C PHE A 130 13.52 5.04 -7.31
N LYS A 131 14.07 3.85 -7.06
CA LYS A 131 14.18 2.76 -8.03
C LYS A 131 14.05 1.40 -7.32
N PRO A 132 13.22 0.48 -7.84
CA PRO A 132 13.15 -0.90 -7.37
C PRO A 132 14.41 -1.67 -7.74
N ILE A 133 14.64 -2.80 -7.06
CA ILE A 133 15.82 -3.66 -7.27
C ILE A 133 15.51 -4.80 -8.26
N HIS A 134 14.26 -5.28 -8.26
CA HIS A 134 13.89 -6.54 -8.90
C HIS A 134 13.06 -6.41 -10.19
N ILE A 135 12.98 -5.19 -10.78
CA ILE A 135 12.38 -4.92 -12.11
C ILE A 135 13.20 -3.91 -12.91
#